data_AF-A0A528B627-F1
#
_entry.id   AF-A0A528B627-F1
#
_cell.length_a   1.000
_cell.length_b   1.000
_cell.length_c   1.000
_cell.angle_alpha   90.00
_cell.angle_beta   90.00
_cell.angle_gamma   90.00
#
_symmetry.space_group_name_H-M   'P 1'
#
loop_
_entity.id
_entity.type
_entity.pdbx_description
1 polymer ?
#
loop_
_entity_poly.entity_id
_entity_poly.type
_entity_poly.pdbx_seq_one_letter_code
_entity_poly.pdbx_strand_id
1 'polypeptide(L)' 'GPRRAEGWQGAAALRNLSETGDLREAASNLFAHMQDLDRSGAKTIAVEPIPSDGLGEAINDRLSRAAAPRDKIDAGP' A
#
# COMPACT_ATOMS: atom_id res chain seq x y z
N GLY A 1 -5.83 -8.24 6.45
CA GLY A 1 -6.76 -9.15 7.13
C GLY A 1 -8.09 -9.22 6.39
N PRO A 2 -9.19 -9.72 6.99
CA PRO A 2 -10.48 -9.85 6.30
C PRO A 2 -11.37 -8.61 6.39
N ARG A 3 -11.16 -7.76 7.40
CA ARG A 3 -11.91 -6.49 7.55
C ARG A 3 -11.42 -5.47 6.52
N ARG A 4 -12.34 -4.65 6.01
CA ARG A 4 -12.06 -3.60 5.03
C ARG A 4 -12.38 -2.21 5.55
N ALA A 5 -11.58 -1.21 5.17
CA ALA A 5 -11.88 0.21 5.43
C ALA A 5 -13.20 0.64 4.76
N GLU A 6 -13.91 1.59 5.38
CA GLU A 6 -15.15 2.13 4.82
C GLU A 6 -14.92 2.75 3.42
N GLY A 7 -15.88 2.57 2.51
CA GLY A 7 -15.80 3.12 1.14
C GLY A 7 -14.92 2.34 0.17
N TRP A 8 -14.34 1.19 0.58
CA TRP A 8 -13.49 0.36 -0.29
C TRP A 8 -14.16 -0.07 -1.60
N GLN A 9 -15.50 -0.18 -1.62
CA GLN A 9 -16.25 -0.56 -2.83
C GLN A 9 -16.15 0.47 -3.96
N GLY A 10 -15.79 1.73 -3.65
CA GLY A 10 -15.57 2.78 -4.64
C GLY A 10 -14.15 2.80 -5.21
N ALA A 11 -13.25 1.94 -4.73
CA ALA A 11 -11.87 1.93 -5.19
C ALA A 11 -11.76 1.37 -6.63
N ALA A 12 -10.92 2.01 -7.45
CA ALA A 12 -10.65 1.54 -8.81
C ALA A 12 -9.98 0.16 -8.85
N ALA A 13 -9.20 -0.17 -7.81
CA ALA A 13 -8.58 -1.46 -7.61
C ALA A 13 -8.40 -1.75 -6.12
N LEU A 14 -8.39 -3.04 -5.77
CA LEU A 14 -8.19 -3.51 -4.39
C LEU A 14 -7.13 -4.62 -4.37
N ARG A 15 -6.24 -4.57 -3.38
CA ARG A 15 -5.30 -5.63 -3.03
C ARG A 15 -5.28 -5.82 -1.52
N ASN A 16 -5.25 -7.08 -1.09
CA ASN A 16 -5.11 -7.43 0.32
C ASN A 16 -3.70 -7.94 0.57
N LEU A 17 -2.96 -7.25 1.43
CA LEU A 17 -1.59 -7.65 1.76
C LEU A 17 -1.52 -9.04 2.42
N SER A 18 -2.54 -9.40 3.21
CA SER A 18 -2.66 -10.71 3.84
C SER A 18 -4.11 -10.96 4.24
N GLU A 19 -4.71 -12.05 3.79
CA GLU A 19 -6.08 -12.43 4.20
C GLU A 19 -6.15 -12.78 5.67
N THR A 20 -5.10 -13.43 6.19
CA THR A 20 -4.98 -13.87 7.58
C THR A 20 -4.57 -12.76 8.54
N GLY A 21 -3.95 -11.69 8.03
CA GLY A 21 -3.35 -10.63 8.85
C GLY A 21 -1.91 -10.92 9.29
N ASP A 22 -1.25 -11.91 8.68
CA ASP A 22 0.16 -12.20 8.93
C ASP A 22 1.07 -11.12 8.32
N LEU A 23 1.93 -10.52 9.16
CA LEU A 23 2.86 -9.47 8.75
C LEU A 23 3.95 -9.97 7.79
N ARG A 24 4.33 -11.25 7.83
CA ARG A 24 5.29 -11.85 6.88
C ARG A 24 4.67 -11.98 5.50
N GLU A 25 3.44 -12.44 5.43
CA GLU A 25 2.67 -12.50 4.19
C GLU A 25 2.48 -11.09 3.62
N ALA A 26 2.07 -10.14 4.48
CA ALA A 26 1.92 -8.74 4.10
C ALA A 26 3.20 -8.12 3.54
N ALA A 27 4.35 -8.34 4.20
CA ALA A 27 5.64 -7.83 3.74
C ALA A 27 6.05 -8.43 2.38
N SER A 28 5.76 -9.72 2.17
CA SER A 28 6.11 -10.43 0.93
C SER A 28 5.27 -9.94 -0.25
N ASN A 29 3.99 -9.66 -0.01
CA ASN A 29 3.05 -9.20 -1.04
C ASN A 29 3.15 -7.70 -1.35
N LEU A 30 3.70 -6.90 -0.43
CA LEU A 30 3.66 -5.44 -0.47
C LEU A 30 4.13 -4.85 -1.81
N PHE A 31 5.32 -5.23 -2.28
CA PHE A 31 5.88 -4.62 -3.49
C PHE A 31 5.07 -4.93 -4.74
N ALA A 32 4.68 -6.20 -4.92
CA ALA A 32 3.87 -6.62 -6.06
C ALA A 32 2.52 -5.91 -6.08
N HIS A 33 1.86 -5.80 -4.91
CA HIS A 33 0.56 -5.14 -4.80
C HIS A 33 0.63 -3.64 -4.99
N MET A 34 1.66 -2.95 -4.47
CA MET A 34 1.85 -1.53 -4.74
C MET A 34 2.04 -1.28 -6.24
N GLN A 35 2.86 -2.11 -6.91
CA GLN A 35 3.08 -1.97 -8.35
C GLN A 35 1.80 -2.22 -9.17
N ASP A 36 0.99 -3.21 -8.80
CA ASP A 36 -0.30 -3.46 -9.43
C ASP A 36 -1.27 -2.28 -9.26
N LEU A 37 -1.31 -1.69 -8.06
CA LEU A 37 -2.16 -0.55 -7.75
C LEU A 37 -1.67 0.71 -8.48
N ASP A 38 -0.37 0.95 -8.57
CA ASP A 38 0.19 2.04 -9.38
C ASP A 38 -0.22 1.92 -10.86
N ARG A 39 -0.18 0.71 -11.41
CA ARG A 39 -0.61 0.44 -12.80
C ARG A 39 -2.10 0.63 -13.03
N SER A 40 -2.93 0.65 -11.98
CA SER A 40 -4.37 0.93 -12.12
C SER A 40 -4.68 2.37 -12.54
N GLY A 41 -3.71 3.28 -12.44
CA GLY A 41 -3.91 4.70 -12.73
C GLY A 41 -4.66 5.44 -11.62
N ALA A 42 -4.87 4.82 -10.46
CA ALA A 42 -5.44 5.48 -9.30
C ALA A 42 -4.58 6.67 -8.85
N LYS A 43 -5.22 7.80 -8.53
CA LYS A 43 -4.52 9.00 -8.06
C LYS A 43 -3.97 8.87 -6.64
N THR A 44 -4.54 7.95 -5.86
CA THR A 44 -4.23 7.77 -4.45
C THR A 44 -4.42 6.32 -4.07
N ILE A 45 -3.48 5.76 -3.33
CA ILE A 45 -3.58 4.45 -2.69
C ILE A 45 -3.82 4.69 -1.20
N ALA A 46 -4.96 4.23 -0.70
CA ALA A 46 -5.24 4.19 0.73
C ALA A 46 -4.85 2.82 1.27
N VAL A 47 -4.17 2.80 2.42
CA VAL A 47 -3.74 1.57 3.09
C VAL A 47 -4.41 1.49 4.46
N GLU A 48 -4.93 0.32 4.79
CA GLU A 48 -5.48 0.05 6.11
C GLU A 48 -4.38 0.10 7.18
N PRO A 49 -4.71 0.45 8.44
CA PRO A 49 -3.73 0.49 9.52
C PRO A 49 -3.03 -0.87 9.68
N ILE A 50 -1.70 -0.83 9.71
CA ILE A 50 -0.85 -1.99 9.96
C ILE A 50 -0.24 -1.82 11.36
N PRO A 51 -0.30 -2.85 12.22
CA PRO A 51 0.36 -2.80 13.54
C PRO A 51 1.81 -2.34 13.42
N SER A 52 2.26 -1.49 14.34
CA SER A 52 3.63 -0.95 14.34
C SER A 52 4.53 -1.73 15.29
N ASP A 53 4.55 -3.05 15.15
CA ASP A 53 5.42 -3.94 15.90
C ASP A 53 6.15 -4.91 14.96
N GLY A 54 7.42 -5.17 15.24
CA GLY A 54 8.24 -6.10 14.47
C GLY A 54 8.28 -5.77 12.97
N LEU A 55 7.77 -6.67 12.13
CA LEU A 55 7.72 -6.47 10.67
C LEU A 55 6.76 -5.35 10.24
N GLY A 56 5.76 -5.05 11.06
CA GLY A 56 4.78 -4.02 10.78
C GLY A 56 5.39 -2.62 10.74
N GLU A 57 6.38 -2.33 11.60
CA GLU A 57 7.16 -1.09 11.55
C GLU A 57 7.87 -0.92 10.20
N ALA A 58 8.52 -1.97 9.72
CA ALA A 58 9.25 -1.95 8.45
C ALA A 58 8.30 -1.78 7.24
N ILE A 59 7.09 -2.36 7.31
CA ILE A 59 6.05 -2.16 6.30
C ILE A 59 5.59 -0.70 6.30
N ASN A 60 5.24 -0.15 7.48
CA ASN A 60 4.81 1.24 7.63
C ASN A 60 5.87 2.24 7.15
N ASP A 61 7.15 1.99 7.45
CA ASP A 61 8.28 2.79 6.96
C ASP A 61 8.38 2.77 5.42
N ARG A 62 8.22 1.60 4.79
CA ARG A 62 8.20 1.50 3.32
C ARG A 62 7.00 2.22 2.71
N LEU A 63 5.82 2.11 3.31
CA LEU A 63 4.62 2.83 2.86
C LEU A 63 4.80 4.35 2.97
N SER A 64 5.35 4.83 4.09
CA SER A 64 5.66 6.24 4.31
C SER A 64 6.61 6.79 3.24
N ARG A 65 7.69 6.06 2.93
CA ARG A 65 8.62 6.43 1.86
C ARG A 65 7.98 6.43 0.47
N ALA A 66 7.04 5.52 0.20
CA ALA A 66 6.33 5.47 -1.07
C ALA A 66 5.31 6.63 -1.21
N ALA A 67 4.72 7.06 -0.09
CA ALA A 67 3.78 8.18 -0.03
C ALA A 67 4.49 9.55 0.02
N ALA A 68 5.80 9.57 0.29
CA ALA A 68 6.57 10.81 0.28
C ALA A 68 6.42 11.52 -1.07
N PRO A 69 6.30 12.86 -1.10
CA PRO A 69 6.26 13.61 -2.33
C PRO A 69 7.44 13.21 -3.21
N ARG A 70 7.14 12.62 -4.37
CA ARG A 70 8.15 12.45 -5.40
C ARG A 70 8.29 13.82 -5.98
N ASP A 71 9.36 14.54 -5.61
CA ASP A 71 9.78 15.71 -6.38
C ASP A 71 9.78 15.24 -7.83
N LYS A 72 8.83 15.77 -8.60
CA LYS A 72 8.93 15.65 -10.04
C LYS A 72 10.21 16.38 -10.35
N ILE A 73 11.28 15.63 -10.58
CA ILE A 73 12.27 16.07 -11.56
C ILE A 73 11.46 16.06 -12.85
N ASP A 74 10.78 17.17 -13.11
CA ASP A 74 10.16 17.47 -14.39
C ASP A 74 11.32 17.37 -15.38
N ALA A 75 11.45 16.20 -16.02
CA ALA A 75 12.17 16.09 -17.26
C ALA A 75 11.48 17.11 -18.17
N GLY A 76 12.25 18.13 -18.52
CA GLY A 76 11.80 19.40 -19.08
C GLY A 76 11.15 19.30 -20.47
N PRO A 77 11.17 20.43 -21.20
CA PRO A 77 10.10 20.90 -22.09
C PRO A 77 9.65 19.94 -23.18
#